data_AF-A0A7S3RD25-F1
#
_entry.id   AF-A0A7S3RD25-F1
#
_cell.length_a   1.000
_cell.length_b   1.000
_cell.length_c   1.000
_cell.angle_alpha   90.00
_cell.angle_beta   90.00
_cell.angle_gamma   90.00
#
_symmetry.space_group_name_H-M   'P 1'
#
loop_
_entity.id
_entity.type
_entity.pdbx_description
1 polymer ?
#
loop_
_entity_poly.entity_id
_entity_poly.type
_entity_poly.pdbx_seq_one_letter_code
_entity_poly.pdbx_strand_id
1 'polypeptide(L)'
;ANEEKVRRLLRKRNLHSVMCRLSPMTVNQLTLVEKQLSAKEPNLRIGKDKNNEVVIMDPVLSRQHCLITLDAPKGAVYIADLSTNGTFLNGTRLPSKKLGKVFLSHGDEIL
;
A
#
# COMPACT_ATOMS: atom_id res chain seq x y z
N ALA A 1 -32.16 18.44 -10.98
CA ALA A 1 -30.85 19.09 -10.74
C ALA A 1 -29.89 18.27 -9.87
N ASN A 2 -30.35 17.49 -8.87
CA ASN A 2 -29.45 16.78 -7.94
C ASN A 2 -29.00 15.39 -8.41
N GLU A 3 -29.83 14.68 -9.18
CA GLU A 3 -29.59 13.28 -9.56
C GLU A 3 -28.36 13.10 -10.45
N GLU A 4 -28.11 14.06 -11.35
CA GLU A 4 -26.96 14.05 -12.27
C GLU A 4 -25.64 14.34 -11.53
N LYS A 5 -25.68 15.22 -10.51
CA LYS A 5 -24.56 15.47 -9.59
C LYS A 5 -24.21 14.23 -8.77
N VAL A 6 -25.23 13.55 -8.23
CA VAL A 6 -25.07 12.31 -7.46
C VAL A 6 -24.54 11.19 -8.35
N ARG A 7 -25.09 11.00 -9.56
CA ARG A 7 -24.56 10.05 -10.55
C ARG A 7 -23.12 10.35 -10.94
N ARG A 8 -22.74 11.61 -11.06
CA ARG A 8 -21.35 12.00 -11.35
C ARG A 8 -20.39 11.71 -10.20
N LEU A 9 -20.85 11.80 -8.95
CA LEU A 9 -20.07 11.42 -7.76
C LEU A 9 -19.94 9.90 -7.61
N LEU A 10 -21.00 9.16 -7.95
CA LEU A 10 -21.04 7.69 -7.89
C LEU A 10 -20.45 7.00 -9.13
N ARG A 11 -20.14 7.77 -10.20
CA ARG A 11 -19.48 7.23 -11.39
C ARG A 11 -18.09 6.75 -10.99
N LYS A 12 -17.89 5.44 -11.03
CA LYS A 12 -16.58 4.78 -10.85
C LYS A 12 -15.53 5.56 -11.65
N ARG A 13 -14.64 6.25 -10.94
CA ARG A 13 -13.45 6.81 -11.57
C ARG A 13 -12.60 5.62 -11.96
N ASN A 14 -12.33 5.46 -13.25
CA ASN A 14 -11.31 4.53 -13.70
C ASN A 14 -9.97 5.06 -13.19
N LEU A 15 -9.56 4.63 -12.00
CA LEU A 15 -8.25 4.93 -11.45
C LEU A 15 -7.23 4.13 -12.26
N HIS A 16 -6.70 4.77 -13.30
CA HIS A 16 -5.67 4.19 -14.16
C HIS A 16 -4.32 4.07 -13.45
N SER A 17 -4.09 4.92 -12.44
CA SER A 17 -2.92 4.87 -11.58
C SER A 17 -3.19 5.50 -10.21
N VAL A 18 -2.37 5.14 -9.22
CA VAL A 18 -2.33 5.72 -7.88
C VAL A 18 -0.89 6.06 -7.53
N MET A 19 -0.66 7.21 -6.90
CA MET A 19 0.64 7.56 -6.34
C MET A 19 0.70 7.11 -4.88
N CYS A 20 1.66 6.25 -4.56
CA CYS A 20 2.00 5.88 -3.19
C CYS A 20 3.20 6.72 -2.76
N ARG A 21 3.00 7.61 -1.78
CA ARG A 21 4.06 8.37 -1.13
C ARG A 21 4.22 7.84 0.29
N LEU A 22 5.34 7.19 0.58
CA LEU A 22 5.67 6.67 1.89
C LEU A 22 6.63 7.65 2.56
N SER A 23 6.14 8.30 3.61
CA SER A 23 6.92 9.22 4.42
C SER A 23 7.30 8.53 5.72
N PRO A 24 8.59 8.47 6.07
CA PRO A 24 9.01 7.87 7.34
C PRO A 24 8.50 8.67 8.53
N MET A 25 8.02 7.98 9.56
CA MET A 25 7.56 8.62 10.80
C MET A 25 8.70 8.90 11.79
N THR A 26 9.86 8.25 11.61
CA THR A 26 11.06 8.47 12.43
C THR A 26 12.16 9.17 11.64
N VAL A 27 12.86 10.09 12.31
CA VAL A 27 13.79 11.06 11.71
C VAL A 27 15.08 10.43 11.17
N ASN A 28 15.40 9.19 11.53
CA ASN A 28 16.65 8.54 11.13
C ASN A 28 16.43 7.45 10.06
N GLN A 29 17.14 7.60 8.94
CA GLN A 29 17.54 6.59 7.94
C GLN A 29 16.61 6.24 6.78
N LEU A 30 15.38 6.72 6.71
CA LEU A 30 14.53 6.43 5.55
C LEU A 30 14.36 7.65 4.66
N THR A 31 14.55 7.48 3.37
CA THR A 31 14.19 8.47 2.36
C THR A 31 12.71 8.39 2.06
N LEU A 32 12.09 9.52 1.73
CA LEU A 32 10.74 9.53 1.20
C LEU A 32 10.72 8.72 -0.11
N VAL A 33 9.73 7.83 -0.22
CA VAL A 33 9.58 6.98 -1.41
C VAL A 33 8.29 7.34 -2.12
N GLU A 34 8.40 7.65 -3.40
CA GLU A 34 7.27 7.84 -4.29
C GLU A 34 7.26 6.74 -5.35
N LYS A 35 6.16 6.00 -5.43
CA LYS A 35 5.95 5.00 -6.48
C LYS A 35 4.55 5.16 -7.06
N GLN A 36 4.49 5.26 -8.37
CA GLN A 36 3.22 5.20 -9.10
C GLN A 36 2.85 3.73 -9.37
N LEU A 37 1.68 3.33 -8.90
CA LEU A 37 1.05 2.04 -9.22
C LEU A 37 0.08 2.23 -10.39
N SER A 38 0.05 1.28 -11.31
CA SER A 38 -0.85 1.28 -12.46
C SER A 38 -1.31 -0.14 -12.79
N ALA A 39 -2.20 -0.30 -13.78
CA ALA A 39 -2.59 -1.63 -14.23
C ALA A 39 -1.41 -2.47 -14.78
N LYS A 40 -0.33 -1.83 -15.27
CA LYS A 40 0.88 -2.52 -15.77
C LYS A 40 1.83 -2.90 -14.63
N GLU A 41 1.94 -2.04 -13.63
CA GLU A 41 2.76 -2.24 -12.44
C GLU A 41 1.88 -2.05 -11.19
N PRO A 42 1.05 -3.05 -10.84
CA PRO A 42 0.08 -2.88 -9.77
C PRO A 42 0.67 -3.13 -8.38
N ASN A 43 1.93 -3.56 -8.28
CA ASN A 43 2.54 -4.05 -7.04
C ASN A 43 3.66 -3.14 -6.56
N LEU A 44 3.72 -2.95 -5.25
CA LEU A 44 4.80 -2.30 -4.53
C LEU A 44 5.19 -3.19 -3.35
N ARG A 45 6.33 -3.87 -3.44
CA ARG A 45 6.89 -4.71 -2.39
C ARG A 45 7.79 -3.87 -1.50
N ILE A 46 7.68 -4.12 -0.20
CA ILE A 46 8.48 -3.45 0.82
C ILE A 46 9.17 -4.53 1.65
N GLY A 47 10.46 -4.36 1.91
CA GLY A 47 11.24 -5.24 2.78
C GLY A 47 12.74 -5.01 2.64
N LYS A 48 13.55 -5.82 3.32
CA LYS A 48 15.02 -5.64 3.33
C LYS A 48 15.75 -6.29 2.16
N ASP A 49 15.07 -7.11 1.36
CA ASP A 49 15.66 -7.71 0.17
C ASP A 49 15.84 -6.65 -0.92
N LYS A 50 16.97 -6.69 -1.64
CA LYS A 50 17.30 -5.74 -2.70
C LYS A 50 16.40 -5.87 -3.93
N ASN A 51 15.65 -6.97 -4.04
CA ASN A 51 14.70 -7.20 -5.12
C ASN A 51 13.32 -6.54 -4.90
N ASN A 52 13.11 -5.86 -3.78
CA ASN A 52 11.88 -5.10 -3.55
C ASN A 52 11.97 -3.71 -4.19
N GLU A 53 10.82 -3.14 -4.54
CA GLU A 53 10.76 -1.76 -5.03
C GLU A 53 11.06 -0.75 -3.92
N VAL A 54 10.67 -1.04 -2.66
CA VAL A 54 11.10 -0.28 -1.48
C VAL A 54 11.99 -1.15 -0.62
N VAL A 55 13.28 -0.79 -0.58
CA VAL A 55 14.27 -1.49 0.22
C VAL A 55 14.53 -0.71 1.50
N ILE A 56 14.24 -1.34 2.63
CA ILE A 56 14.50 -0.78 3.96
C ILE A 56 15.45 -1.70 4.70
N MET A 57 16.66 -1.21 4.98
CA MET A 57 17.72 -1.98 5.63
C MET A 57 17.54 -1.97 7.16
N ASP A 58 16.51 -2.66 7.63
CA ASP A 58 16.25 -2.84 9.06
C ASP A 58 16.28 -4.33 9.44
N PRO A 59 17.01 -4.73 10.51
CA PRO A 59 17.01 -6.10 11.02
C PRO A 59 15.61 -6.67 11.32
N VAL A 60 14.68 -5.84 11.81
CA VAL A 60 13.33 -6.26 12.23
C VAL A 60 12.40 -6.53 11.04
N LEU A 61 12.74 -6.01 9.86
CA LEU A 61 11.99 -6.26 8.63
C LEU A 61 12.35 -7.63 8.02
N SER A 62 11.38 -8.21 7.34
CA SER A 62 11.54 -9.46 6.60
C SER A 62 12.09 -9.15 5.21
N ARG A 63 12.67 -10.15 4.54
CA ARG A 63 13.15 -10.01 3.15
C ARG A 63 12.06 -9.44 2.25
N GLN A 64 10.86 -10.02 2.32
CA GLN A 64 9.63 -9.46 1.79
C GLN A 64 8.71 -9.25 2.98
N HIS A 65 8.44 -8.01 3.37
CA HIS A 65 7.75 -7.69 4.61
C HIS A 65 6.26 -7.43 4.37
N CYS A 66 5.93 -6.56 3.41
CA CYS A 66 4.55 -6.36 3.00
C CYS A 66 4.45 -6.09 1.49
N LEU A 67 3.22 -6.24 0.98
CA LEU A 67 2.89 -6.00 -0.42
C LEU A 67 1.70 -5.06 -0.49
N ILE A 68 1.87 -3.95 -1.19
CA ILE A 68 0.80 -3.04 -1.57
C ILE A 68 0.41 -3.35 -3.02
N THR A 69 -0.89 -3.53 -3.27
CA THR A 69 -1.43 -3.86 -4.60
C THR A 69 -2.58 -2.93 -4.98
N LEU A 70 -2.51 -2.37 -6.19
CA LEU A 70 -3.61 -1.70 -6.86
C LEU A 70 -4.50 -2.73 -7.58
N ASP A 71 -5.75 -2.83 -7.14
CA ASP A 71 -6.83 -3.47 -7.89
C ASP A 71 -7.44 -2.44 -8.86
N ALA A 72 -6.81 -2.29 -10.04
CA ALA A 72 -7.20 -1.29 -11.03
C ALA A 72 -8.68 -1.39 -11.48
N PRO A 73 -9.26 -2.60 -11.69
CA PRO A 73 -10.70 -2.74 -11.99
C PRO A 73 -11.63 -2.24 -10.88
N LYS A 74 -11.19 -2.31 -9.61
CA LYS A 74 -11.93 -1.78 -8.46
C LYS A 74 -11.56 -0.34 -8.11
N GLY A 75 -10.43 0.17 -8.61
CA GLY A 75 -9.88 1.46 -8.25
C GLY A 75 -9.47 1.53 -6.77
N ALA A 76 -9.02 0.41 -6.22
CA ALA A 76 -8.75 0.26 -4.79
C ALA A 76 -7.32 -0.22 -4.53
N VAL A 77 -6.71 0.27 -3.46
CA VAL A 77 -5.39 -0.18 -3.00
C VAL A 77 -5.57 -1.09 -1.78
N TYR A 78 -4.75 -2.12 -1.71
CA TYR A 78 -4.74 -3.08 -0.62
C TYR A 78 -3.33 -3.30 -0.11
N ILE A 79 -3.21 -3.68 1.15
CA ILE A 79 -1.97 -4.14 1.77
C ILE A 79 -2.11 -5.58 2.27
N ALA A 80 -1.07 -6.38 2.10
CA ALA A 80 -0.98 -7.73 2.64
C ALA A 80 0.33 -7.90 3.43
N ASP A 81 0.22 -8.53 4.59
CA ASP A 81 1.36 -8.91 5.41
C ASP A 81 2.05 -10.16 4.85
N LEU A 82 3.36 -10.07 4.64
CA LEU A 82 4.24 -11.15 4.20
C LEU A 82 5.36 -11.43 5.23
N SER A 83 5.33 -10.71 6.34
CA SER A 83 6.44 -10.66 7.29
C SER A 83 6.42 -11.80 8.31
N THR A 84 7.52 -11.94 9.01
CA THR A 84 7.66 -12.86 10.15
C THR A 84 7.09 -12.26 11.43
N ASN A 85 7.33 -10.97 11.66
CA ASN A 85 6.95 -10.26 12.89
C ASN A 85 5.51 -9.70 12.84
N GLY A 86 4.91 -9.63 11.65
CA GLY A 86 3.65 -8.96 11.38
C GLY A 86 3.87 -7.54 10.86
N THR A 87 2.94 -7.11 10.02
CA THR A 87 2.81 -5.71 9.57
C THR A 87 1.61 -5.09 10.29
N PHE A 88 1.70 -3.83 10.67
CA PHE A 88 0.62 -3.10 11.35
C PHE A 88 0.12 -1.96 10.46
N LEU A 89 -1.18 -1.73 10.49
CA LEU A 89 -1.86 -0.64 9.81
C LEU A 89 -2.61 0.19 10.85
N ASN A 90 -2.25 1.45 11.00
CA ASN A 90 -2.81 2.36 12.02
C ASN A 90 -2.77 1.73 13.43
N GLY A 91 -1.64 1.10 13.78
CA GLY A 91 -1.44 0.40 15.05
C GLY A 91 -2.16 -0.95 15.19
N THR A 92 -2.99 -1.34 14.23
CA THR A 92 -3.69 -2.64 14.22
C THR A 92 -2.93 -3.66 13.38
N ARG A 93 -2.63 -4.82 13.95
CA ARG A 93 -1.92 -5.88 13.22
C ARG A 93 -2.76 -6.38 12.05
N LEU A 94 -2.14 -6.45 10.87
CA LEU A 94 -2.77 -7.01 9.69
C LEU A 94 -3.06 -8.51 9.89
N PRO A 95 -4.10 -9.05 9.23
CA PRO A 95 -4.31 -10.48 9.18
C PRO A 95 -3.11 -11.17 8.54
N SER A 96 -2.84 -12.41 8.98
CA SER A 96 -1.80 -13.23 8.36
C SER A 96 -2.05 -13.39 6.85
N LYS A 97 -0.98 -13.62 6.08
CA LYS A 97 -1.03 -13.85 4.61
C LYS A 97 -2.16 -14.79 4.15
N LYS A 98 -2.54 -15.78 4.96
CA LYS A 98 -3.61 -16.75 4.66
C LYS A 98 -5.01 -16.16 4.76
N LEU A 99 -5.23 -15.16 5.62
CA LEU A 99 -6.54 -14.55 5.85
C LEU A 99 -6.89 -13.48 4.81
N GLY A 100 -5.89 -12.87 4.15
CA GLY A 100 -6.12 -12.00 3.00
C GLY A 100 -5.46 -10.64 3.10
N LYS A 101 -5.99 -9.68 2.32
CA LYS A 101 -5.48 -8.31 2.17
C LYS A 101 -6.48 -7.31 2.73
N VAL A 102 -5.98 -6.21 3.29
CA VAL A 102 -6.80 -5.15 3.90
C VAL A 102 -6.80 -3.93 2.97
N PHE A 103 -7.91 -3.20 2.92
CA PHE A 103 -7.99 -1.95 2.19
C PHE A 103 -7.00 -0.93 2.75
N LEU A 104 -6.31 -0.24 1.87
CA LEU A 104 -5.40 0.83 2.21
C LEU A 104 -5.97 2.17 1.70
N SER A 105 -6.07 3.13 2.60
CA SER A 105 -6.59 4.47 2.33
C SER A 105 -5.48 5.51 2.42
N HIS A 106 -5.76 6.71 1.88
CA HIS A 106 -4.85 7.83 2.03
C HIS A 106 -4.75 8.23 3.51
N GLY A 107 -3.53 8.43 3.98
CA GLY A 107 -3.24 8.81 5.36
C GLY A 107 -3.05 7.63 6.32
N ASP A 108 -3.22 6.40 5.85
CA ASP A 108 -2.92 5.23 6.67
C ASP A 108 -1.42 5.10 6.96
N GLU A 109 -1.11 4.70 8.18
CA GLU A 109 0.23 4.49 8.70
C GLU A 109 0.57 3.00 8.70
N ILE A 110 1.76 2.65 8.19
CA ILE A 110 2.25 1.27 8.15
C ILE A 110 3.46 1.18 9.09
N LEU A 111 3.40 0.25 10.05
CA LEU A 111 4.45 -0.03 11.02
C LEU A 111 4.93 -1.48 10.92
#